data_AF-A0A967WHC2-F1
#
_entry.id   AF-A0A967WHC2-F1
#
_cell.length_a   1.000
_cell.length_b   1.000
_cell.length_c   1.000
_cell.angle_alpha   90.00
_cell.angle_beta   90.00
_cell.angle_gamma   90.00
#
_symmetry.space_group_name_H-M   'P 1'
#
loop_
_entity.id
_entity.type
_entity.pdbx_description
1 polymer ?
#
loop_
_entity_poly.entity_id
_entity_poly.type
_entity_poly.pdbx_seq_one_letter_code
_entity_poly.pdbx_strand_id
1 'polypeptide(L)'
;MLSEAGGSAQDIAGLRAELGLDESLITQYSRYLLRLAQADLGTSLFTQRSVVVTIGEQLLSTMELAIAAIVIAAALGVSLGVIAAAKRGTWLDTVVMAISISGISIPIFWSALLLIWLFALILDWLPATGKGGVGHLILPAFVLG
;
A
#
# COMPACT_ATOMS: atom_id res chain seq x y z
N MET A 1 5.09 -19.78 -15.80
CA MET A 1 4.21 -20.16 -14.67
C MET A 1 3.71 -21.59 -14.69
N LEU A 2 2.80 -22.06 -15.56
CA LEU A 2 2.63 -23.53 -15.72
C LEU A 2 3.92 -24.18 -16.25
N SER A 3 4.67 -23.49 -17.11
CA SER A 3 6.02 -23.90 -17.55
C SER A 3 7.09 -23.86 -16.45
N GLU A 4 6.87 -23.12 -15.36
CA GLU A 4 7.82 -22.98 -14.23
C GLU A 4 7.41 -23.85 -13.03
N ALA A 5 6.12 -24.13 -12.88
CA ALA A 5 5.53 -25.00 -11.87
C ALA A 5 5.44 -26.48 -12.32
N GLY A 6 6.00 -26.82 -13.49
CA GLY A 6 6.04 -28.20 -14.01
C GLY A 6 4.73 -28.72 -14.62
N GLY A 7 3.82 -27.82 -15.05
CA GLY A 7 2.59 -28.17 -15.75
C GLY A 7 2.86 -28.88 -17.08
N SER A 8 2.00 -29.83 -17.44
CA SER A 8 2.19 -30.61 -18.66
C SER A 8 2.07 -29.73 -19.90
N ALA A 9 2.71 -30.12 -21.01
CA ALA A 9 2.61 -29.39 -22.28
C ALA A 9 1.16 -29.23 -22.75
N GLN A 10 0.30 -30.19 -22.40
CA GLN A 10 -1.13 -30.17 -22.71
C GLN A 10 -1.89 -29.14 -21.88
N ASP A 11 -1.59 -29.01 -20.57
CA ASP A 11 -2.21 -28.00 -19.70
C ASP A 11 -1.83 -26.58 -20.12
N ILE A 12 -0.58 -26.38 -20.53
CA ILE A 12 -0.09 -25.09 -21.04
C ILE A 12 -0.81 -24.72 -22.35
N ALA A 13 -0.95 -25.68 -23.27
CA ALA A 13 -1.65 -25.46 -24.53
C ALA A 13 -3.14 -25.16 -24.30
N GLY A 14 -3.79 -25.88 -23.39
CA GLY A 14 -5.18 -25.64 -23.00
C GLY A 14 -5.38 -24.24 -22.43
N LEU A 15 -4.52 -23.82 -21.49
CA LEU A 15 -4.61 -22.48 -20.90
C LEU A 15 -4.32 -21.37 -21.92
N ARG A 16 -3.40 -21.57 -22.86
CA ARG A 16 -3.14 -20.59 -23.94
C ARG A 16 -4.36 -20.39 -24.83
N ALA A 17 -5.03 -21.47 -25.21
CA ALA A 17 -6.24 -21.41 -25.99
C ALA A 17 -7.37 -20.71 -25.21
N GLU A 18 -7.55 -21.04 -23.92
CA GLU A 18 -8.56 -20.42 -23.05
C GLU A 18 -8.35 -18.91 -22.88
N LEU A 19 -7.09 -18.49 -22.72
CA LEU A 19 -6.72 -17.08 -22.58
C LEU A 19 -6.66 -16.33 -23.93
N GLY A 20 -6.85 -17.02 -25.07
CA GLY A 20 -6.75 -16.44 -26.40
C GLY A 20 -5.34 -16.00 -26.79
N LEU A 21 -4.31 -16.60 -26.18
CA LEU A 21 -2.90 -16.23 -26.38
C LEU A 21 -2.37 -16.66 -27.75
N ASP A 22 -3.06 -17.55 -28.44
CA ASP A 22 -2.74 -18.00 -29.82
C ASP A 22 -3.23 -17.00 -30.89
N GLU A 23 -4.02 -15.99 -30.50
CA GLU A 23 -4.55 -14.98 -31.41
C GLU A 23 -3.55 -13.83 -31.65
N SER A 24 -3.77 -13.05 -32.70
CA SER A 24 -2.98 -11.85 -32.95
C SER A 24 -3.12 -10.83 -31.80
N LEU A 25 -2.04 -10.12 -31.45
CA LEU A 25 -2.02 -9.14 -30.36
C LEU A 25 -3.10 -8.06 -30.51
N ILE A 26 -3.39 -7.64 -31.73
CA ILE A 26 -4.44 -6.66 -32.03
C ILE A 26 -5.82 -7.19 -31.59
N THR A 27 -6.09 -8.47 -31.81
CA THR A 27 -7.36 -9.10 -31.43
C THR A 27 -7.46 -9.22 -29.90
N GLN A 28 -6.39 -9.67 -29.24
CA GLN A 28 -6.34 -9.75 -27.78
C GLN A 28 -6.56 -8.38 -27.13
N TYR A 29 -5.87 -7.35 -27.62
CA TYR A 29 -5.96 -6.00 -27.06
C TYR A 29 -7.32 -5.34 -27.32
N SER A 30 -7.89 -5.49 -28.52
CA SER A 30 -9.22 -4.95 -28.83
C SER A 30 -10.31 -5.61 -27.99
N ARG A 31 -10.26 -6.93 -27.80
CA ARG A 31 -11.15 -7.65 -26.87
C ARG A 31 -11.00 -7.15 -25.44
N TYR A 32 -9.76 -6.97 -24.97
CA TYR A 32 -9.50 -6.41 -23.64
C TYR A 32 -10.13 -5.03 -23.47
N LEU A 33 -9.93 -4.12 -24.43
CA LEU A 33 -10.51 -2.78 -24.37
C LEU A 33 -12.05 -2.79 -24.40
N LEU A 34 -12.67 -3.66 -25.20
CA LEU A 34 -14.12 -3.81 -25.25
C LEU A 34 -14.69 -4.29 -23.91
N ARG A 35 -14.03 -5.25 -23.25
CA ARG A 35 -14.41 -5.73 -21.91
C ARG A 35 -14.20 -4.63 -20.86
N LEU A 36 -13.08 -3.93 -20.92
CA LEU A 36 -12.77 -2.82 -20.03
C LEU A 36 -13.81 -1.70 -20.13
N ALA A 37 -14.27 -1.37 -21.34
CA ALA A 37 -15.33 -0.38 -21.56
C ALA A 37 -16.68 -0.79 -20.93
N GLN A 38 -16.90 -2.08 -20.68
CA GLN A 38 -18.07 -2.62 -19.97
C GLN A 38 -17.80 -2.83 -18.46
N ALA A 39 -16.70 -2.26 -17.95
CA ALA A 39 -16.20 -2.46 -16.59
C ALA A 39 -15.86 -3.92 -16.24
N ASP A 40 -15.60 -4.77 -17.24
CA ASP A 40 -15.14 -6.13 -17.05
C ASP A 40 -13.61 -6.21 -17.14
N LEU A 41 -12.96 -6.24 -15.99
CA LEU A 41 -11.51 -6.47 -15.84
C LEU A 41 -11.16 -7.96 -15.83
N GLY A 42 -12.15 -8.84 -15.90
CA GLY A 42 -11.98 -10.28 -15.84
C GLY A 42 -11.68 -10.82 -14.44
N THR A 43 -11.13 -12.02 -14.43
CA THR A 43 -10.80 -12.80 -13.24
C THR A 43 -9.29 -12.92 -13.11
N SER A 44 -8.77 -12.73 -11.91
CA SER A 44 -7.36 -12.92 -11.59
C SER A 44 -6.96 -14.38 -11.78
N LEU A 45 -5.91 -14.63 -12.54
CA LEU A 45 -5.38 -15.98 -12.76
C LEU A 45 -4.83 -16.62 -11.47
N PHE A 46 -4.42 -15.80 -10.50
CA PHE A 46 -3.81 -16.24 -9.24
C PHE A 46 -4.85 -16.50 -8.16
N THR A 47 -5.75 -15.55 -7.95
CA THR A 47 -6.72 -15.59 -6.85
C THR A 47 -8.06 -16.16 -7.28
N GLN A 48 -8.29 -16.33 -8.60
CA GLN A 48 -9.58 -16.78 -9.17
C GLN A 48 -10.76 -15.89 -8.75
N ARG A 49 -10.47 -14.64 -8.36
CA ARG A 49 -11.47 -13.63 -7.97
C ARG A 49 -11.64 -12.58 -9.07
N SER A 50 -12.82 -11.98 -9.12
CA SER A 50 -13.07 -10.79 -9.95
C SER A 50 -12.06 -9.69 -9.61
N VAL A 51 -11.42 -9.15 -10.65
CA VAL A 51 -10.42 -8.08 -10.51
C VAL A 51 -11.08 -6.80 -10.02
N VAL A 52 -12.28 -6.47 -10.54
CA VAL A 52 -13.06 -5.28 -10.12
C VAL A 52 -13.32 -5.30 -8.61
N VAL A 53 -13.79 -6.44 -8.08
CA VAL A 53 -14.05 -6.60 -6.65
C VAL A 53 -12.77 -6.45 -5.83
N THR A 54 -11.69 -7.06 -6.28
CA THR A 54 -10.38 -7.00 -5.59
C THR A 54 -9.85 -5.57 -5.53
N ILE A 55 -9.94 -4.82 -6.64
CA ILE A 55 -9.53 -3.40 -6.69
C ILE A 55 -10.41 -2.57 -5.76
N GLY A 56 -11.72 -2.80 -5.74
CA GLY A 56 -12.63 -2.11 -4.84
C GLY A 56 -12.25 -2.29 -3.36
N GLU A 57 -12.03 -3.53 -2.91
CA GLU A 57 -11.60 -3.83 -1.54
C GLU A 57 -10.27 -3.16 -1.17
N GLN A 58 -9.32 -3.16 -2.10
CA GLN A 58 -8.00 -2.57 -1.89
C GLN A 58 -8.05 -1.04 -1.89
N LEU A 59 -8.94 -0.44 -2.68
CA LEU A 59 -9.17 1.00 -2.72
C LEU A 59 -9.70 1.49 -1.37
N LEU A 60 -10.69 0.82 -0.79
CA LEU A 60 -11.20 1.17 0.54
C LEU A 60 -10.09 1.11 1.59
N SER A 61 -9.30 0.04 1.60
CA SER A 61 -8.16 -0.11 2.52
C SER A 61 -7.12 1.01 2.34
N THR A 62 -6.87 1.43 1.09
CA THR A 62 -5.93 2.52 0.78
C THR A 62 -6.46 3.86 1.25
N MET A 63 -7.76 4.12 1.09
CA MET A 63 -8.40 5.35 1.58
C MET A 63 -8.37 5.43 3.10
N GLU A 64 -8.68 4.35 3.81
CA GLU A 64 -8.59 4.29 5.27
C GLU A 64 -7.18 4.65 5.75
N LEU A 65 -6.15 4.04 5.16
CA LEU A 65 -4.76 4.32 5.48
C LEU A 65 -4.36 5.77 5.15
N ALA A 66 -4.70 6.26 3.96
CA ALA A 66 -4.35 7.61 3.53
C ALA A 66 -4.99 8.67 4.43
N ILE A 67 -6.28 8.51 4.78
CA ILE A 67 -6.99 9.43 5.66
C ILE A 67 -6.37 9.40 7.06
N ALA A 68 -6.10 8.21 7.62
CA ALA A 68 -5.45 8.09 8.93
C ALA A 68 -4.08 8.77 8.96
N ALA A 69 -3.26 8.56 7.92
CA ALA A 69 -1.95 9.19 7.79
C ALA A 69 -2.06 10.71 7.73
N ILE A 70 -2.97 11.26 6.90
CA ILE A 70 -3.21 12.71 6.80
C ILE A 70 -3.62 13.29 8.15
N VAL A 71 -4.52 12.62 8.88
CA VAL A 71 -4.99 13.10 10.19
C VAL A 71 -3.85 13.13 11.20
N ILE A 72 -3.03 12.08 11.27
CA ILE A 72 -1.87 12.02 12.18
C ILE A 72 -0.83 13.07 11.80
N ALA A 73 -0.46 13.15 10.52
CA ALA A 73 0.48 14.12 9.98
C ALA A 73 0.05 15.56 10.27
N ALA A 74 -1.22 15.88 10.00
CA ALA A 74 -1.76 17.19 10.26
C ALA A 74 -1.79 17.49 11.76
N ALA A 75 -2.25 16.57 12.60
CA ALA A 75 -2.31 16.77 14.04
C ALA A 75 -0.92 17.03 14.63
N LEU A 76 0.07 16.20 14.29
CA LEU A 76 1.44 16.33 14.80
C LEU A 76 2.17 17.51 14.17
N GLY A 77 2.15 17.61 12.84
CA GLY A 77 2.84 18.67 12.09
C GLY A 77 2.33 20.06 12.42
N VAL A 78 1.00 20.26 12.49
CA VAL A 78 0.43 21.56 12.88
C VAL A 78 0.75 21.87 14.34
N SER A 79 0.63 20.91 15.26
CA SER A 79 0.93 21.14 16.68
C SER A 79 2.39 21.53 16.89
N LEU A 80 3.32 20.76 16.30
CA LEU A 80 4.75 21.05 16.37
C LEU A 80 5.08 22.38 15.69
N GLY A 81 4.50 22.66 14.52
CA GLY A 81 4.68 23.93 13.81
C GLY A 81 4.19 25.14 14.62
N VAL A 82 3.03 25.04 15.27
CA VAL A 82 2.50 26.09 16.15
C VAL A 82 3.40 26.30 17.36
N ILE A 83 3.90 25.22 17.99
CA ILE A 83 4.83 25.31 19.13
C ILE A 83 6.14 25.99 18.73
N ALA A 84 6.75 25.58 17.61
CA ALA A 84 7.98 26.18 17.10
C ALA A 84 7.77 27.67 16.77
N ALA A 85 6.66 28.02 16.11
CA ALA A 85 6.33 29.40 15.79
C ALA A 85 6.10 30.26 17.04
N ALA A 86 5.38 29.74 18.05
CA ALA A 86 5.10 30.45 19.30
C ALA A 86 6.35 30.61 20.19
N LYS A 87 7.35 29.74 20.04
CA LYS A 87 8.59 29.71 20.83
C LYS A 87 9.82 30.01 19.99
N ARG A 88 9.65 30.74 18.88
CA ARG A 88 10.69 31.05 17.91
C ARG A 88 11.96 31.61 18.56
N GLY A 89 13.12 31.08 18.14
CA GLY A 89 14.43 31.51 18.63
C GLY A 89 14.81 31.00 20.02
N THR A 90 13.97 30.15 20.63
CA THR A 90 14.30 29.47 21.89
C THR A 90 14.84 28.07 21.63
N TRP A 91 15.40 27.44 22.68
CA TRP A 91 15.85 26.05 22.61
C TRP A 91 14.71 25.09 22.22
N LEU A 92 13.46 25.40 22.55
CA LEU A 92 12.31 24.56 22.20
C LEU A 92 12.05 24.58 20.69
N ASP A 93 12.15 25.73 20.05
CA ASP A 93 12.08 25.87 18.59
C ASP A 93 13.19 25.04 17.92
N THR A 94 14.43 25.12 18.43
CA THR A 94 15.55 24.32 17.93
C THR A 94 15.30 22.81 18.06
N VAL A 95 14.77 22.34 19.19
CA VAL A 95 14.45 20.92 19.41
C VAL A 95 13.34 20.44 18.49
N VAL A 96 12.25 21.21 18.37
CA VAL A 96 11.12 20.85 17.49
C VAL A 96 11.57 20.80 16.03
N MET A 97 12.36 21.78 15.59
CA MET A 97 12.96 21.79 14.25
C MET A 97 13.88 20.59 14.01
N ALA A 98 14.75 20.25 14.97
CA ALA A 98 15.67 19.12 14.85
C ALA A 98 14.91 17.79 14.73
N ILE A 99 13.86 17.58 15.53
CA ILE A 99 13.00 16.39 15.45
C ILE A 99 12.31 16.33 14.08
N SER A 100 11.75 17.45 13.62
CA SER A 100 11.01 17.52 12.35
C SER A 100 11.91 17.21 11.15
N ILE A 101 13.11 17.80 11.10
CA ILE A 101 14.09 17.54 10.05
C ILE A 101 14.57 16.09 10.09
N SER A 102 14.81 15.54 11.28
CA SER A 102 15.26 14.16 11.42
C SER A 102 14.21 13.18 10.89
N GLY A 103 12.93 13.40 11.22
CA GLY A 103 11.83 12.57 10.72
C GLY A 103 11.73 12.55 9.19
N ILE A 104 11.86 13.72 8.55
CA ILE A 104 11.79 13.87 7.09
C ILE A 104 13.03 13.30 6.39
N SER A 105 14.18 13.29 7.07
CA SER A 105 15.47 12.85 6.48
C SER A 105 15.65 11.34 6.45
N ILE A 106 14.88 10.59 7.25
CA ILE A 106 14.98 9.12 7.29
C ILE A 106 14.20 8.53 6.10
N PRO A 107 14.79 7.61 5.32
CA PRO A 107 14.05 6.90 4.28
C PRO A 107 12.81 6.19 4.84
N ILE A 108 11.66 6.34 4.18
CA ILE A 108 10.37 5.79 4.64
C ILE A 108 10.46 4.27 4.91
N PHE A 109 11.15 3.52 4.05
CA PHE A 109 11.30 2.07 4.27
C PHE A 109 12.07 1.78 5.57
N TRP A 110 13.07 2.60 5.89
CA TRP A 110 13.92 2.40 7.06
C TRP A 110 13.17 2.78 8.35
N SER A 111 12.44 3.88 8.34
CA SER A 111 11.56 4.25 9.47
C SER A 111 10.49 3.18 9.71
N ALA A 112 9.89 2.63 8.64
CA ALA A 112 8.95 1.52 8.75
C ALA A 112 9.56 0.31 9.47
N LEU A 113 10.76 -0.12 9.06
CA LEU A 113 11.44 -1.26 9.66
C LEU A 113 11.78 -1.03 11.14
N LEU A 114 12.29 0.16 11.48
CA LEU A 114 12.62 0.51 12.87
C LEU A 114 11.39 0.57 13.76
N LEU A 115 10.29 1.15 13.27
CA LEU A 115 9.05 1.25 14.03
C LEU A 115 8.40 -0.13 14.20
N ILE A 116 8.37 -0.98 13.17
CA ILE A 116 7.90 -2.37 13.30
C ILE A 116 8.76 -3.12 14.33
N TRP A 117 10.08 -3.02 14.23
CA TRP A 117 10.99 -3.68 15.17
C TRP A 117 10.75 -3.23 16.62
N LEU A 118 10.60 -1.93 16.84
CA LEU A 118 10.38 -1.38 18.18
C LEU A 118 8.97 -1.69 18.72
N PHE A 119 7.92 -1.30 17.99
CA PHE A 119 6.55 -1.34 18.50
C PHE A 119 5.87 -2.69 18.35
N ALA A 120 6.24 -3.49 17.36
CA ALA A 120 5.62 -4.79 17.14
C ALA A 120 6.45 -5.95 17.70
N LEU A 121 7.78 -5.89 17.65
CA LEU A 121 8.63 -7.01 18.09
C LEU A 121 9.16 -6.86 19.52
N ILE A 122 9.64 -5.67 19.90
CA ILE A 122 10.19 -5.45 21.25
C ILE A 122 9.09 -5.16 22.25
N LEU A 123 8.22 -4.19 21.92
CA LEU A 123 7.21 -3.69 22.84
C LEU A 123 5.91 -4.50 22.81
N ASP A 124 5.64 -5.22 21.71
CA ASP A 124 4.38 -5.95 21.47
C ASP A 124 3.12 -5.08 21.65
N TRP A 125 3.23 -3.80 21.29
CA TRP A 125 2.13 -2.83 21.41
C TRP A 125 1.20 -2.85 20.20
N LEU A 126 1.77 -3.05 19.01
CA LEU A 126 1.07 -2.92 17.74
C LEU A 126 1.36 -4.13 16.85
N PRO A 127 0.37 -4.60 16.07
CA PRO A 127 0.59 -5.70 15.15
C PRO A 127 1.53 -5.28 14.00
N ALA A 128 2.46 -6.17 13.62
CA ALA A 128 3.40 -5.91 12.54
C ALA A 128 2.75 -5.97 11.14
N THR A 129 1.76 -6.84 10.95
CA THR A 129 1.09 -7.07 9.66
C THR A 129 -0.36 -7.48 9.90
N GLY A 130 -1.19 -7.39 8.87
CA GLY A 130 -2.58 -7.85 8.90
C GLY A 130 -3.56 -6.79 8.42
N LYS A 131 -4.84 -7.13 8.48
CA LYS A 131 -5.97 -6.23 8.20
C LYS A 131 -6.96 -6.35 9.35
N GLY A 132 -7.58 -5.25 9.77
CA GLY A 132 -8.56 -5.25 10.85
C GLY A 132 -8.58 -3.96 11.67
N GLY A 133 -8.72 -4.08 12.99
CA GLY A 133 -8.91 -2.96 13.90
C GLY A 133 -7.78 -1.90 13.88
N VAL A 134 -8.05 -0.76 14.51
CA VAL A 134 -7.25 0.48 14.48
C VAL A 134 -5.74 0.26 14.72
N GLY A 135 -5.36 -0.73 15.53
CA GLY A 135 -3.95 -1.08 15.77
C GLY A 135 -3.14 -1.38 14.49
N HIS A 136 -3.77 -1.94 13.45
CA HIS A 136 -3.12 -2.22 12.17
C HIS A 136 -2.92 -0.97 11.30
N LEU A 137 -3.57 0.15 11.66
CA LEU A 137 -3.48 1.40 10.92
C LEU A 137 -2.47 2.37 11.53
N ILE A 138 -2.28 2.34 12.86
CA ILE A 138 -1.46 3.34 13.57
C ILE A 138 -0.03 3.39 13.04
N LEU A 139 0.64 2.24 12.98
CA LEU A 139 2.05 2.18 12.61
C LEU A 139 2.28 2.50 11.12
N PRO A 140 1.52 1.92 10.18
CA PRO A 140 1.62 2.32 8.77
C PRO A 140 1.25 3.79 8.52
N ALA A 141 0.24 4.33 9.22
CA ALA A 141 -0.19 5.70 9.05
C ALA A 141 0.85 6.70 9.56
N PHE A 142 1.51 6.41 10.69
CA PHE A 142 2.60 7.24 11.23
C PHE A 142 3.87 7.18 10.38
N VAL A 143 4.14 6.05 9.73
CA VAL A 143 5.27 5.92 8.80
C VAL A 143 5.03 6.72 7.52
N LEU A 144 3.77 6.76 7.06
CA LEU A 144 3.39 7.38 5.78
C LEU A 144 3.13 8.89 5.89
N GLY A 145 2.71 9.37 7.06
CA GLY A 145 2.27 10.74 7.31
C GLY A 145 3.19 11.52 8.25
#